data_AF-A0A6V7LIL7-F1
#
_entry.id   AF-A0A6V7LIL7-F1
#
_cell.length_a   1.000
_cell.length_b   1.000
_cell.length_c   1.000
_cell.angle_alpha   90.00
_cell.angle_beta   90.00
_cell.angle_gamma   90.00
#
_symmetry.space_group_name_H-M   'P 1'
#
loop_
_entity.id
_entity.type
_entity.pdbx_description
1 polymer ?
#
loop_
_entity_poly.entity_id
_entity_poly.type
_entity_poly.pdbx_seq_one_letter_code
_entity_poly.pdbx_strand_id
1 'polypeptide(L)'
;VKERAKAKEKRAFARANNITLGPSRKALKKCTMADSPCKLTVTIDMSFDHLMIDKDVAKLIKQILRCYTLNRRVAAPVQFSVTNFNGKSKQEMEKHNGYEHWD
;
A
#
# COMPACT_ATOMS: atom_id res chain seq x y z
N VAL A 1 12.32 13.97 12.40
CA VAL A 1 11.79 15.28 12.84
C VAL A 1 11.89 16.35 11.75
N LYS A 2 13.07 16.53 11.13
CA LYS A 2 13.33 17.51 10.05
C LYS A 2 12.36 17.44 8.86
N GLU A 3 12.14 16.24 8.31
CA GLU A 3 11.22 16.02 7.17
C GLU A 3 9.77 16.43 7.45
N ARG A 4 9.29 16.21 8.68
CA ARG A 4 7.92 16.54 9.09
C ARG A 4 7.72 18.05 9.21
N ALA A 5 8.73 18.77 9.71
CA ALA A 5 8.73 20.23 9.79
C ALA A 5 8.72 20.86 8.39
N LYS A 6 9.62 20.37 7.50
CA LYS A 6 9.70 20.83 6.10
C LYS A 6 8.39 20.61 5.33
N ALA A 7 7.74 19.46 5.53
CA ALA A 7 6.43 19.20 4.92
C ALA A 7 5.30 20.10 5.46
N LYS A 8 5.36 20.50 6.73
CA LYS A 8 4.39 21.42 7.34
C LYS A 8 4.56 22.83 6.76
N GLU A 9 5.79 23.29 6.64
CA GLU A 9 6.14 24.59 6.07
C GLU A 9 5.74 24.68 4.59
N LYS A 10 6.07 23.67 3.77
CA LYS A 10 5.63 23.60 2.36
C LYS A 10 4.11 23.69 2.22
N ARG A 11 3.36 23.06 3.12
CA ARG A 11 1.89 23.14 3.14
C ARG A 11 1.38 24.52 3.55
N ALA A 12 2.02 25.16 4.53
CA ALA A 12 1.64 26.51 4.96
C ALA A 12 1.89 27.52 3.84
N PHE A 13 3.06 27.46 3.20
CA PHE A 13 3.39 28.28 2.03
C PHE A 13 2.40 28.09 0.89
N ALA A 14 2.08 26.84 0.53
CA ALA A 14 1.12 26.57 -0.53
C ALA A 14 -0.29 27.10 -0.23
N ARG A 15 -0.73 27.01 1.04
CA ARG A 15 -2.01 27.59 1.47
C ARG A 15 -2.02 29.12 1.38
N ALA A 16 -0.94 29.78 1.81
CA ALA A 16 -0.83 31.23 1.75
C ALA A 16 -0.80 31.75 0.30
N ASN A 17 -0.26 30.97 -0.63
CA ASN A 17 -0.10 31.35 -2.04
C ASN A 17 -1.15 30.71 -2.97
N ASN A 18 -2.20 30.07 -2.45
CA ASN A 18 -3.22 29.36 -3.23
C ASN A 18 -2.64 28.32 -4.23
N ILE A 19 -1.49 27.72 -3.91
CA ILE A 19 -0.84 26.72 -4.75
C ILE A 19 -1.46 25.35 -4.47
N THR A 20 -2.01 24.71 -5.50
CA THR A 20 -2.52 23.33 -5.40
C THR A 20 -1.36 22.33 -5.32
N LEU A 21 -1.29 21.57 -4.22
CA LEU A 21 -0.27 20.53 -3.99
C LEU A 21 -0.66 19.15 -4.56
N GLY A 22 -1.66 19.10 -5.43
CA GLY A 22 -2.25 17.87 -5.94
C GLY A 22 -3.21 17.20 -4.94
N PRO A 23 -3.73 16.01 -5.30
CA PRO A 23 -4.74 15.32 -4.51
C PRO A 23 -4.18 14.88 -3.14
N SER A 24 -5.01 15.00 -2.10
CA SER A 24 -4.62 14.54 -0.77
C SER A 24 -4.52 13.00 -0.72
N ARG A 25 -3.75 12.46 0.23
CA ARG A 25 -3.73 11.00 0.49
C ARG A 25 -5.12 10.42 0.76
N LYS A 26 -6.03 11.20 1.35
CA LYS A 26 -7.42 10.77 1.60
C LYS A 26 -8.23 10.74 0.30
N ALA A 27 -7.96 11.67 -0.62
CA ALA A 27 -8.59 11.71 -1.94
C ALA A 27 -8.11 10.56 -2.83
N LEU A 28 -6.80 10.28 -2.85
CA LEU A 28 -6.22 9.19 -3.66
C LEU A 28 -6.77 7.82 -3.26
N LYS A 29 -7.03 7.60 -1.97
CA LYS A 29 -7.66 6.37 -1.46
C LYS A 29 -9.12 6.17 -1.90
N LYS A 30 -9.76 7.15 -2.54
CA LYS A 30 -11.14 6.99 -3.02
C LYS A 30 -11.22 6.15 -4.30
N CYS A 31 -10.18 6.17 -5.14
CA CYS A 31 -10.12 5.34 -6.34
C CYS A 31 -9.86 3.89 -5.89
N THR A 32 -10.82 2.99 -6.10
CA THR A 32 -10.64 1.56 -5.80
C THR A 32 -9.90 0.85 -6.92
N MET A 33 -9.41 -0.37 -6.70
CA MET A 33 -8.86 -1.19 -7.79
C MET A 33 -9.91 -1.45 -8.87
N ALA A 34 -11.16 -1.72 -8.50
CA ALA A 34 -12.28 -1.89 -9.43
C ALA A 34 -12.52 -0.64 -10.30
N ASP A 35 -12.52 0.54 -9.68
CA ASP A 35 -12.75 1.83 -10.35
C ASP A 35 -11.52 2.37 -11.09
N SER A 36 -10.37 1.72 -10.93
CA SER A 36 -9.13 2.19 -11.54
C SER A 36 -9.20 2.14 -13.07
N PRO A 37 -8.68 3.16 -13.77
CA PRO A 37 -8.49 3.10 -15.22
C PRO A 37 -7.36 2.13 -15.61
N CYS A 38 -6.49 1.72 -14.67
CA CYS A 38 -5.43 0.75 -14.93
C CYS A 38 -5.93 -0.67 -14.69
N LYS A 39 -5.98 -1.48 -15.76
CA LYS A 39 -6.41 -2.89 -15.71
C LYS A 39 -5.24 -3.88 -15.70
N LEU A 40 -3.99 -3.39 -15.60
CA LEU A 40 -2.83 -4.24 -15.40
C LEU A 40 -2.94 -4.97 -14.06
N THR A 41 -2.73 -6.28 -14.08
CA THR A 41 -2.71 -7.12 -12.88
C THR A 41 -1.27 -7.37 -12.43
N VAL A 42 -1.03 -7.16 -11.14
CA VAL A 42 0.23 -7.51 -10.48
C VAL A 42 -0.09 -8.47 -9.35
N THR A 43 0.41 -9.69 -9.47
CA THR A 43 0.17 -10.77 -8.52
C THR A 43 1.46 -11.14 -7.79
N ILE A 44 1.40 -11.22 -6.46
CA ILE A 44 2.47 -11.77 -5.64
C ILE A 44 2.16 -13.24 -5.37
N ASP A 45 3.04 -14.13 -5.84
CA ASP A 45 2.90 -15.56 -5.60
C ASP A 45 3.57 -16.00 -4.29
N MET A 46 2.78 -16.56 -3.37
CA MET A 46 3.22 -17.05 -2.06
C MET A 46 3.41 -18.57 -2.00
N SER A 47 3.62 -19.23 -3.15
CA SER A 47 3.87 -20.68 -3.21
C SER A 47 5.21 -21.14 -2.58
N PHE A 48 6.06 -20.19 -2.19
CA PHE A 48 7.44 -20.43 -1.74
C PHE A 48 7.66 -20.23 -0.22
N ASP A 49 6.60 -20.17 0.57
CA ASP A 49 6.67 -19.99 2.03
C ASP A 49 7.58 -21.00 2.75
N HIS A 50 7.62 -22.23 2.24
CA HIS A 50 8.44 -23.32 2.78
C HIS A 50 9.95 -23.11 2.58
N LEU A 51 10.36 -22.24 1.65
CA LEU A 51 11.75 -21.87 1.42
C LEU A 51 12.23 -20.73 2.32
N MET A 52 11.33 -20.11 3.07
CA MET A 52 11.63 -18.96 3.93
C MET A 52 11.63 -19.34 5.40
N ILE A 53 12.60 -18.77 6.14
CA ILE A 53 12.55 -18.73 7.60
C ILE A 53 11.52 -17.68 8.05
N ASP A 54 11.03 -17.80 9.29
CA ASP A 54 9.95 -16.93 9.80
C ASP A 54 10.31 -15.44 9.74
N LYS A 55 11.59 -15.09 9.93
CA LYS A 55 12.08 -13.71 9.80
C LYS A 55 11.92 -13.16 8.39
N ASP A 56 12.03 -13.99 7.36
CA ASP A 56 11.91 -13.57 5.96
C ASP A 56 10.44 -13.48 5.55
N VAL A 57 9.60 -14.42 6.00
CA VAL A 57 8.13 -14.30 5.88
C VAL A 57 7.64 -12.98 6.49
N ALA A 58 8.09 -12.65 7.71
CA ALA A 58 7.74 -11.39 8.36
C ALA A 58 8.19 -10.13 7.59
N LYS A 59 9.32 -10.19 6.88
CA LYS A 59 9.76 -9.09 6.00
C LYS A 59 8.90 -9.02 4.74
N LEU A 60 8.59 -10.16 4.13
CA LEU A 60 7.77 -10.24 2.93
C LEU A 60 6.35 -9.72 3.19
N ILE A 61 5.72 -10.09 4.30
CA ILE A 61 4.40 -9.55 4.70
C ILE A 61 4.46 -8.02 4.83
N LYS A 62 5.49 -7.47 5.46
CA LYS A 62 5.68 -6.00 5.54
C LYS A 62 5.84 -5.36 4.16
N GLN A 63 6.48 -6.03 3.21
CA GLN A 63 6.59 -5.57 1.83
C GLN A 63 5.23 -5.60 1.12
N ILE A 64 4.43 -6.65 1.28
CA ILE A 64 3.07 -6.76 0.72
C ILE A 64 2.17 -5.64 1.26
N LEU A 65 2.14 -5.42 2.58
CA LEU A 65 1.42 -4.32 3.23
C LEU A 65 1.83 -2.95 2.65
N ARG A 66 3.13 -2.79 2.36
CA ARG A 66 3.67 -1.57 1.77
C ARG A 66 3.24 -1.41 0.31
N CYS A 67 3.27 -2.47 -0.48
CA CYS A 67 2.81 -2.48 -1.87
C CYS A 67 1.34 -2.07 -1.97
N TYR A 68 0.46 -2.69 -1.19
CA TYR A 68 -0.95 -2.31 -1.15
C TYR A 68 -1.14 -0.85 -0.71
N THR A 69 -0.45 -0.43 0.36
CA THR A 69 -0.54 0.97 0.84
C THR A 69 -0.11 1.99 -0.21
N LEU A 70 0.87 1.66 -1.05
CA LEU A 70 1.30 2.48 -2.17
C LEU A 70 0.28 2.45 -3.31
N ASN A 71 -0.24 1.27 -3.65
CA ASN A 71 -1.24 1.11 -4.70
C ASN A 71 -2.51 1.93 -4.42
N ARG A 72 -2.99 1.95 -3.17
CA ARG A 72 -4.13 2.79 -2.73
C ARG A 72 -3.87 4.31 -2.76
N ARG A 73 -2.65 4.73 -3.11
CA ARG A 73 -2.24 6.14 -3.14
C ARG A 73 -1.75 6.59 -4.50
N VAL A 74 -1.81 5.74 -5.53
CA VAL A 74 -1.55 6.18 -6.90
C VAL A 74 -2.85 6.65 -7.55
N ALA A 75 -2.74 7.45 -8.61
CA ALA A 75 -3.91 7.96 -9.32
C ALA A 75 -4.70 6.87 -10.06
N ALA A 76 -3.99 5.84 -10.53
CA ALA A 76 -4.54 4.67 -11.20
C ALA A 76 -3.97 3.39 -10.57
N PRO A 77 -4.59 2.87 -9.48
CA PRO A 77 -4.17 1.64 -8.83
C PRO A 77 -4.13 0.45 -9.80
N VAL A 78 -3.12 -0.40 -9.72
CA VAL A 78 -3.12 -1.67 -10.48
C VAL A 78 -4.10 -2.65 -9.83
N GLN A 79 -4.50 -3.70 -10.55
CA GLN A 79 -5.23 -4.83 -9.99
C GLN A 79 -4.23 -5.67 -9.18
N PHE A 80 -4.13 -5.41 -7.87
CA PHE A 80 -3.14 -6.03 -6.99
C PHE A 80 -3.72 -7.28 -6.34
N SER A 81 -3.02 -8.40 -6.45
CA SER A 81 -3.49 -9.68 -5.89
C SER A 81 -2.35 -10.46 -5.25
N VAL A 82 -2.71 -11.38 -4.36
CA VAL A 82 -1.78 -12.32 -3.72
C VAL A 82 -2.34 -13.73 -3.90
N THR A 83 -1.55 -14.64 -4.46
CA THR A 83 -1.93 -16.03 -4.71
C THR A 83 -1.15 -16.97 -3.80
N ASN A 84 -1.66 -18.20 -3.64
CA ASN A 84 -1.05 -19.22 -2.78
C ASN A 84 -0.84 -18.74 -1.32
N PHE A 85 -1.71 -17.83 -0.88
CA PHE A 85 -1.64 -17.17 0.41
C PHE A 85 -2.29 -18.03 1.50
N ASN A 86 -1.51 -18.96 2.05
CA ASN A 86 -1.94 -19.92 3.05
C ASN A 86 -0.78 -20.24 4.02
N GLY A 87 -1.01 -21.11 5.00
CA GLY A 87 0.05 -21.56 5.91
C GLY A 87 0.78 -20.41 6.63
N LYS A 88 2.12 -20.39 6.54
CA LYS A 88 2.99 -19.46 7.27
C LYS A 88 2.74 -18.00 6.91
N SER A 89 2.60 -17.67 5.62
CA SER A 89 2.36 -16.29 5.20
C SER A 89 1.02 -15.76 5.71
N LYS A 90 -0.02 -16.58 5.68
CA LYS A 90 -1.34 -16.21 6.21
C LYS A 90 -1.29 -15.96 7.71
N GLN A 91 -0.68 -16.87 8.48
CA GLN A 91 -0.52 -16.72 9.93
C GLN A 91 0.28 -15.46 10.30
N GLU A 92 1.32 -15.13 9.52
CA GLU A 92 2.09 -13.90 9.75
C GLU A 92 1.28 -12.65 9.43
N MET A 93 0.45 -12.67 8.37
CA MET A 93 -0.43 -11.55 8.05
C MET A 93 -1.53 -11.31 9.10
N GLU A 94 -2.06 -12.37 9.73
CA GLU A 94 -3.07 -12.26 10.78
C GLU A 94 -2.61 -11.42 11.99
N LYS A 95 -1.30 -11.17 12.13
CA LYS A 95 -0.73 -10.24 13.11
C LYS A 95 -0.97 -8.76 12.75
N HIS A 96 -1.48 -8.48 11.56
CA HIS A 96 -1.76 -7.15 11.04
C HIS A 96 -3.26 -6.95 10.84
N ASN A 97 -3.78 -5.81 11.27
CA ASN A 97 -5.22 -5.53 11.21
C ASN A 97 -5.63 -4.90 9.88
N GLY A 98 -6.79 -5.31 9.36
CA GLY A 98 -7.51 -4.62 8.30
C GLY A 98 -7.09 -5.00 6.88
N TYR A 99 -6.31 -6.07 6.71
CA TYR A 99 -6.01 -6.62 5.39
C TYR A 99 -7.23 -7.33 4.77
N GLU A 100 -8.16 -7.76 5.62
CA GLU A 100 -9.44 -8.38 5.26
C GLU A 100 -10.41 -7.40 4.59
N HIS A 101 -10.14 -6.10 4.71
CA HIS A 101 -10.92 -5.01 4.12
C HIS A 101 -10.18 -4.34 2.96
N TRP A 102 -9.18 -5.01 2.39
CA TRP A 102 -8.58 -4.56 1.16
C TRP A 102 -9.61 -4.68 0.03
N ASP A 103 -9.62 -3.67 -0.85
CA ASP A 103 -10.54 -3.59 -1.99
C ASP A 103 -10.15 -4.53 -3.12
#